data_AF-A0A136MZ00-F1
#
_entry.id   AF-A0A136MZ00-F1
#
_cell.length_a   1.000
_cell.length_b   1.000
_cell.length_c   1.000
_cell.angle_alpha   90.00
_cell.angle_beta   90.00
_cell.angle_gamma   90.00
#
_symmetry.space_group_name_H-M   'P 1'
#
loop_
_entity.id
_entity.type
_entity.pdbx_description
1 polymer ?
#
loop_
_entity_poly.entity_id
_entity_poly.type
_entity_poly.pdbx_seq_one_letter_code
_entity_poly.pdbx_strand_id
1 'polypeptide(L)'
;MPDGEVFTGPVENSAEGTILYSFPACHNGREIENVHLTFKKGKVIQAHASKNEDYLNKMLDLDEGARYLGEFAFATNRGIQRFTRNILFDEKIGGTVHLALGASYPESGGVNKSVLHWDMICDLRKAGKVYVDGKLFLKDGEFTQKFG
;
A
#
# COMPACT_ATOMS: atom_id res chain seq x y z
N MET A 1 14.07 -13.30 -7.70
CA MET A 1 13.20 -12.38 -6.94
C MET A 1 13.57 -12.52 -5.47
N PRO A 2 13.89 -11.45 -4.73
CA PRO A 2 13.95 -11.57 -3.28
C PRO A 2 12.50 -11.71 -2.78
N ASP A 3 12.20 -12.84 -2.15
CA ASP A 3 11.06 -12.95 -1.24
C ASP A 3 11.25 -11.96 -0.07
N GLY A 4 10.19 -11.40 0.49
CA GLY A 4 10.34 -10.29 1.43
C GLY A 4 9.09 -9.56 1.88
N GLU A 5 7.92 -10.14 1.68
CA GLU A 5 6.64 -9.57 2.09
C GLU A 5 5.63 -10.66 2.44
N VAL A 6 4.61 -10.30 3.20
CA VAL A 6 3.42 -11.13 3.43
C VAL A 6 2.21 -10.28 3.09
N PHE A 7 1.39 -10.75 2.16
CA PHE A 7 0.29 -9.97 1.59
C PHE A 7 -1.04 -10.73 1.59
N THR A 8 -2.12 -9.97 1.43
CA THR A 8 -3.49 -10.49 1.28
C THR A 8 -4.33 -9.54 0.44
N GLY A 9 -5.42 -10.06 -0.15
CA GLY A 9 -6.45 -9.27 -0.82
C GLY A 9 -7.43 -8.70 0.21
N PRO A 10 -7.60 -7.37 0.32
CA PRO A 10 -8.59 -6.78 1.21
C PRO A 10 -10.01 -7.10 0.73
N VAL A 11 -10.96 -7.18 1.66
CA VAL A 11 -12.40 -7.22 1.31
C VAL A 11 -12.77 -5.90 0.64
N GLU A 12 -13.32 -5.98 -0.57
CA GLU A 12 -13.36 -4.86 -1.53
C GLU A 12 -14.09 -3.63 -0.99
N ASN A 13 -15.08 -3.84 -0.13
CA ASN A 13 -15.97 -2.81 0.37
C ASN A 13 -15.75 -2.49 1.87
N SER A 14 -14.65 -2.94 2.48
CA SER A 14 -14.43 -2.81 3.93
C SER A 14 -13.48 -1.69 4.34
N ALA A 15 -12.66 -1.15 3.44
CA ALA A 15 -11.67 -0.12 3.80
C ALA A 15 -12.34 1.22 4.17
N GLU A 16 -11.92 1.80 5.29
CA GLU A 16 -12.43 3.05 5.85
C GLU A 16 -11.26 3.87 6.42
N GLY A 17 -11.33 5.20 6.29
CA GLY A 17 -10.36 6.12 6.90
C GLY A 17 -9.41 6.77 5.89
N THR A 18 -8.25 7.23 6.36
CA THR A 18 -7.29 8.00 5.55
C THR A 18 -5.89 7.44 5.69
N ILE A 19 -5.15 7.40 4.58
CA ILE A 19 -3.74 7.03 4.55
C ILE A 19 -2.91 8.16 3.92
N LEU A 20 -1.72 8.38 4.49
CA LEU A 20 -0.66 9.22 3.93
C LEU A 20 0.56 8.32 3.66
N TYR A 21 0.97 8.26 2.39
CA TYR A 21 2.10 7.43 1.97
C TYR A 21 3.42 8.16 2.19
N SER A 22 4.39 7.44 2.78
CA SER A 22 5.66 8.03 3.25
C SER A 22 6.69 8.18 2.14
N PHE A 23 6.54 7.41 1.06
CA PHE A 23 7.43 7.44 -0.10
C PHE A 23 6.66 7.90 -1.35
N PRO A 24 7.35 8.53 -2.31
CA PRO A 24 6.74 8.86 -3.59
C PRO A 24 6.24 7.60 -4.31
N ALA A 25 5.04 7.66 -4.87
CA ALA A 25 4.56 6.62 -5.77
C ALA A 25 5.25 6.82 -7.13
N CYS A 26 6.03 5.84 -7.58
CA CYS A 26 6.72 5.88 -8.86
C CYS A 26 5.93 5.10 -9.91
N HIS A 27 5.47 5.76 -10.97
CA HIS A 27 4.70 5.13 -12.04
C HIS A 27 4.98 5.77 -13.39
N ASN A 28 5.31 4.96 -14.41
CA ASN A 28 5.60 5.41 -15.78
C ASN A 28 6.55 6.62 -15.87
N GLY A 29 7.64 6.58 -15.10
CA GLY A 29 8.65 7.65 -15.08
C GLY A 29 8.22 8.93 -14.35
N ARG A 30 7.07 8.92 -13.68
CA ARG A 30 6.57 10.02 -12.84
C ARG A 30 6.66 9.65 -11.37
N GLU A 31 6.92 10.65 -10.55
CA GLU A 31 6.85 10.56 -9.10
C GLU A 31 5.66 11.37 -8.60
N ILE A 32 4.79 10.74 -7.82
CA ILE A 32 3.70 11.39 -7.14
C ILE A 32 4.09 11.48 -5.66
N GLU A 33 4.22 12.68 -5.14
CA GLU A 33 4.74 12.93 -3.79
C GLU A 33 3.60 13.26 -2.81
N ASN A 34 3.76 12.85 -1.55
CA ASN A 34 2.80 13.07 -0.46
C ASN A 34 1.37 12.66 -0.85
N VAL A 35 1.21 11.41 -1.31
CA VAL A 35 -0.10 10.86 -1.67
C VAL A 35 -0.94 10.68 -0.41
N HIS A 36 -2.12 11.32 -0.37
CA HIS A 36 -3.11 11.20 0.69
C HIS A 36 -4.41 10.68 0.10
N LEU A 37 -4.91 9.55 0.60
CA LEU A 37 -6.16 8.95 0.14
C LEU A 37 -7.14 8.79 1.28
N THR A 38 -8.41 9.11 1.04
CA THR A 38 -9.51 8.81 1.96
C THR A 38 -10.42 7.75 1.37
N PHE A 39 -10.62 6.66 2.12
CA PHE A 39 -11.46 5.53 1.78
C PHE A 39 -12.80 5.61 2.50
N LYS A 40 -13.85 5.22 1.78
CA LYS A 40 -15.18 4.95 2.34
C LYS A 40 -15.81 3.78 1.63
N LYS A 41 -16.28 2.79 2.38
CA LYS A 41 -16.82 1.52 1.87
C LYS A 41 -15.91 0.89 0.81
N GLY A 42 -14.61 0.87 1.09
CA GLY A 42 -13.59 0.30 0.19
C GLY A 42 -13.11 1.21 -0.95
N LYS A 43 -13.83 2.29 -1.26
CA LYS A 43 -13.52 3.17 -2.39
C LYS A 43 -12.74 4.40 -1.95
N VAL A 44 -11.71 4.79 -2.71
CA VAL A 44 -11.09 6.11 -2.62
C VAL A 44 -12.10 7.19 -3.03
N ILE A 45 -12.54 7.99 -2.07
CA ILE A 45 -13.46 9.13 -2.28
C ILE A 45 -12.76 10.47 -2.39
N GLN A 46 -11.52 10.58 -1.89
CA GLN A 46 -10.67 11.76 -2.01
C GLN A 46 -9.22 11.33 -2.21
N ALA A 47 -8.51 12.03 -3.09
CA ALA A 47 -7.11 11.77 -3.41
C ALA A 47 -6.37 13.10 -3.58
N HIS A 48 -5.25 13.25 -2.88
CA HIS A 48 -4.40 14.43 -2.97
C HIS A 48 -2.93 14.05 -3.14
N ALA A 49 -2.15 14.92 -3.78
CA ALA A 49 -0.70 14.80 -3.87
C ALA A 49 -0.05 16.18 -3.99
N SER A 50 1.14 16.36 -3.42
CA SER A 50 1.87 17.63 -3.56
C SER A 50 2.55 17.79 -4.94
N LYS A 51 2.70 16.69 -5.67
CA LYS A 51 3.30 16.64 -7.02
C LYS A 51 2.52 15.67 -7.89
N ASN A 52 2.24 16.05 -9.12
CA ASN A 52 1.53 15.22 -10.11
C ASN A 52 0.12 14.74 -9.67
N GLU A 53 -0.63 15.56 -8.91
CA GLU A 53 -2.00 15.23 -8.46
C GLU A 53 -2.98 14.92 -9.60
N ASP A 54 -2.91 15.67 -10.71
CA ASP A 54 -3.72 15.39 -11.91
C ASP A 54 -3.44 14.00 -12.48
N TYR A 55 -2.18 13.56 -12.43
CA TYR A 55 -1.78 12.25 -12.92
C TYR A 55 -2.27 11.15 -11.96
N LEU A 56 -2.16 11.36 -10.65
CA LEU A 56 -2.75 10.47 -9.65
C LEU A 56 -4.23 10.27 -9.92
N ASN A 57 -5.01 11.34 -10.05
CA ASN A 57 -6.44 11.23 -10.30
C ASN A 57 -6.76 10.52 -11.63
N LYS A 58 -6.00 10.80 -12.70
CA LYS A 58 -6.15 10.07 -13.98
C LYS A 58 -5.94 8.56 -13.83
N MET A 59 -4.95 8.14 -13.04
CA MET A 59 -4.72 6.72 -12.79
C MET A 59 -5.83 6.11 -11.94
N LEU A 60 -6.34 6.85 -10.94
CA LEU A 60 -7.46 6.41 -10.12
C LEU A 60 -8.79 6.32 -10.90
N ASP A 61 -8.93 7.05 -12.00
CA ASP A 61 -10.10 7.01 -12.89
C ASP A 61 -9.88 6.16 -14.14
N LEU A 62 -8.83 5.33 -14.16
CA LEU A 62 -8.47 4.50 -15.32
C LEU A 62 -9.55 3.47 -15.67
N ASP A 63 -10.17 2.89 -14.64
CA ASP A 63 -11.29 1.96 -14.75
C ASP A 63 -12.09 1.89 -13.42
N GLU A 64 -13.14 1.07 -13.39
CA GLU A 64 -14.04 0.95 -12.25
C GLU A 64 -13.35 0.42 -10.98
N GLY A 65 -12.31 -0.40 -11.12
CA GLY A 65 -11.59 -1.04 -10.02
C GLY A 65 -10.42 -0.22 -9.48
N ALA A 66 -9.93 0.77 -10.23
CA ALA A 66 -8.73 1.54 -9.90
C ALA A 66 -8.82 2.35 -8.60
N ARG A 67 -10.03 2.61 -8.08
CA ARG A 67 -10.27 3.28 -6.78
C ARG A 67 -10.46 2.33 -5.60
N TYR A 68 -10.27 1.04 -5.78
CA TYR A 68 -10.40 0.04 -4.73
C TYR A 68 -9.05 -0.62 -4.47
N LEU A 69 -8.89 -1.20 -3.28
CA LEU A 69 -7.67 -1.90 -2.94
C LEU A 69 -7.60 -3.26 -3.64
N GLY A 70 -6.43 -3.58 -4.17
CA GLY A 70 -6.08 -4.90 -4.69
C GLY A 70 -5.33 -5.74 -3.68
N GLU A 71 -4.53 -5.08 -2.83
CA GLU A 71 -3.59 -5.72 -1.91
C GLU A 71 -3.35 -4.88 -0.65
N PHE A 72 -3.09 -5.57 0.45
CA PHE A 72 -2.41 -5.04 1.63
C PHE A 72 -1.28 -6.00 2.04
N ALA A 73 -0.11 -5.45 2.36
CA ALA A 73 1.06 -6.25 2.67
C ALA A 73 1.95 -5.65 3.77
N PHE A 74 2.63 -6.55 4.47
CA PHE A 74 3.72 -6.23 5.39
C PHE A 74 5.06 -6.57 4.76
N ALA A 75 5.96 -5.60 4.71
CA ALA A 75 7.32 -5.80 4.25
C ALA A 75 8.20 -6.42 5.36
N THR A 76 8.91 -7.50 5.05
CA THR A 76 9.69 -8.30 6.01
C THR A 76 11.20 -8.27 5.75
N ASN A 77 11.66 -7.75 4.60
CA ASN A 77 13.08 -7.78 4.24
C ASN A 77 13.89 -6.68 4.95
N ARG A 78 14.54 -7.05 6.06
CA ARG A 78 15.43 -6.16 6.84
C ARG A 78 16.75 -5.82 6.15
N GLY A 79 17.09 -6.48 5.04
CA GLY A 79 18.29 -6.17 4.25
C GLY A 79 18.13 -4.90 3.40
N ILE A 80 16.90 -4.51 3.07
CA ILE A 80 16.61 -3.31 2.29
C ILE A 80 16.33 -2.16 3.25
N GLN A 81 17.22 -1.17 3.26
CA GLN A 81 17.21 -0.07 4.23
C GLN A 81 16.91 1.30 3.60
N ARG A 82 16.92 1.39 2.27
CA ARG A 82 16.85 2.65 1.53
C ARG A 82 15.82 2.54 0.42
N PHE A 83 15.08 3.62 0.22
CA PHE A 83 14.19 3.78 -0.92
C PHE A 83 15.01 4.01 -2.20
N THR A 84 14.67 3.29 -3.26
CA THR A 84 15.45 3.19 -4.51
C THR A 84 14.70 3.69 -5.74
N ARG A 85 13.39 3.97 -5.62
CA ARG A 85 12.47 4.23 -6.74
C ARG A 85 12.27 3.03 -7.67
N ASN A 86 12.55 1.84 -7.16
CA ASN A 86 12.28 0.59 -7.84
C ASN A 86 11.33 -0.21 -6.97
N ILE A 87 10.07 -0.29 -7.40
CA ILE A 87 8.99 -0.83 -6.59
C ILE A 87 9.27 -2.25 -6.10
N LEU A 88 9.91 -3.09 -6.93
CA LEU A 88 10.25 -4.48 -6.61
C LEU A 88 11.15 -4.62 -5.36
N PHE A 89 11.94 -3.59 -5.05
CA PHE A 89 12.76 -3.53 -3.83
C PHE A 89 12.08 -2.71 -2.74
N ASP A 90 11.43 -1.61 -3.13
CA ASP A 90 10.89 -0.64 -2.18
C ASP A 90 9.68 -1.17 -1.40
N GLU A 91 8.82 -1.97 -2.04
CA GLU A 91 7.67 -2.62 -1.39
C GLU A 91 8.11 -3.63 -0.32
N LYS A 92 9.38 -4.07 -0.35
CA LYS A 92 9.95 -5.06 0.56
C LYS A 92 10.76 -4.45 1.70
N ILE A 93 10.85 -3.13 1.83
CA ILE A 93 11.62 -2.46 2.90
C ILE A 93 11.09 -2.87 4.28
N GLY A 94 11.85 -3.67 5.03
CA GLY A 94 11.38 -4.22 6.30
C GLY A 94 10.89 -3.15 7.28
N GLY A 95 9.67 -3.33 7.78
CA GLY A 95 9.02 -2.39 8.71
C GLY A 95 8.16 -1.32 8.02
N THR A 96 7.95 -1.43 6.71
CA THR A 96 6.89 -0.72 5.99
C THR A 96 5.67 -1.62 5.79
N VAL A 97 4.59 -1.01 5.34
CA VAL A 97 3.46 -1.68 4.69
C VAL A 97 3.25 -1.03 3.34
N HIS A 98 2.64 -1.75 2.40
CA HIS A 98 2.06 -1.12 1.22
C HIS A 98 0.62 -1.55 1.03
N LEU A 99 -0.08 -0.69 0.32
CA LEU A 99 -1.43 -0.93 -0.17
C LEU A 99 -1.37 -0.72 -1.67
N ALA A 100 -1.83 -1.72 -2.43
CA ALA A 100 -1.98 -1.60 -3.88
C ALA A 100 -3.39 -1.15 -4.20
N LEU A 101 -3.54 -0.16 -5.09
CA LEU A 101 -4.82 0.16 -5.72
C LEU A 101 -4.98 -0.60 -7.03
N GLY A 102 -6.23 -0.97 -7.33
CA GLY A 102 -6.59 -1.71 -8.53
C GLY A 102 -6.61 -3.21 -8.30
N ALA A 103 -6.12 -3.98 -9.27
CA ALA A 103 -6.33 -5.40 -9.42
C ALA A 103 -5.86 -6.20 -8.20
N SER A 104 -6.69 -7.13 -7.75
CA SER A 104 -6.29 -8.13 -6.77
C SER A 104 -5.59 -9.31 -7.45
N TYR A 105 -4.69 -9.95 -6.71
CA TYR A 105 -4.17 -11.27 -7.03
C TYR A 105 -5.22 -12.34 -6.67
N PRO A 106 -5.72 -13.15 -7.62
CA PRO A 106 -6.76 -14.15 -7.33
C PRO A 106 -6.39 -15.14 -6.21
N GLU A 107 -5.11 -15.46 -6.07
CA GLU A 107 -4.57 -16.33 -5.01
C GLU A 107 -4.70 -15.75 -3.60
N SER A 108 -4.85 -14.43 -3.46
CA SER A 108 -5.02 -13.76 -2.17
C SER A 108 -6.49 -13.66 -1.75
N GLY A 109 -7.41 -14.18 -2.57
CA GLY A 109 -8.85 -14.19 -2.32
C GLY A 109 -9.58 -12.90 -2.70
N GLY A 110 -8.85 -11.85 -3.12
CA GLY A 110 -9.45 -10.62 -3.62
C GLY A 110 -10.10 -10.82 -5.01
N VAL A 111 -11.17 -10.07 -5.27
CA VAL A 111 -11.94 -10.14 -6.51
C VAL A 111 -11.97 -8.83 -7.28
N ASN A 112 -11.27 -7.79 -6.81
CA ASN A 112 -11.20 -6.52 -7.53
C ASN A 112 -10.48 -6.68 -8.87
N LYS A 113 -11.08 -6.15 -9.94
CA LYS A 113 -10.55 -6.21 -11.31
C LYS A 113 -10.26 -4.82 -11.81
N SER A 114 -9.05 -4.61 -12.26
CA SER A 114 -8.57 -3.35 -12.82
C SER A 114 -7.41 -3.64 -13.77
N VAL A 115 -7.10 -2.72 -14.67
CA VAL A 115 -5.82 -2.75 -15.40
C VAL A 115 -4.70 -2.08 -14.60
N LEU A 116 -5.05 -1.35 -13.54
CA LEU A 116 -4.11 -0.79 -12.58
C LEU A 116 -3.75 -1.84 -11.54
N HIS A 117 -2.49 -1.93 -11.15
CA HIS A 117 -2.06 -2.49 -9.86
C HIS A 117 -0.93 -1.60 -9.40
N TRP A 118 -1.17 -0.81 -8.35
CA TRP A 118 -0.27 0.28 -7.99
C TRP A 118 0.07 0.31 -6.51
N ASP A 119 1.24 -0.21 -6.20
CA ASP A 119 1.83 -0.28 -4.87
C ASP A 119 2.30 1.09 -4.39
N MET A 120 1.85 1.44 -3.19
CA MET A 120 2.24 2.67 -2.50
C MET A 120 2.60 2.36 -1.06
N ILE A 121 3.74 2.91 -0.61
CA ILE A 121 4.42 2.44 0.59
C ILE A 121 4.26 3.44 1.75
N CYS A 122 3.93 2.91 2.93
CA CYS A 122 3.84 3.63 4.19
C CYS A 122 4.91 3.14 5.16
N ASP A 123 5.74 4.06 5.67
CA ASP A 123 6.82 3.77 6.60
C ASP A 123 6.33 3.80 8.04
N LEU A 124 6.36 2.64 8.70
CA LEU A 124 5.88 2.49 10.07
C LEU A 124 7.01 2.60 11.12
N ARG A 125 8.26 2.74 10.70
CA ARG A 125 9.44 2.62 11.60
C ARG A 125 9.58 3.74 12.63
N LYS A 126 8.99 4.92 12.40
CA LYS A 126 9.14 6.07 13.31
C LYS A 126 8.17 6.07 14.49
N ALA A 127 6.94 5.59 14.28
CA ALA A 127 5.87 5.59 15.30
C ALA A 127 4.63 4.76 14.88
N GLY A 128 4.76 3.92 13.86
CA GLY A 128 3.63 3.24 13.25
C GLY A 128 3.11 2.09 14.11
N LYS A 129 1.80 1.88 14.10
CA LYS A 129 1.16 0.76 14.80
C LYS A 129 0.17 0.09 13.87
N VAL A 130 0.20 -1.24 13.83
CA VAL A 130 -0.81 -2.03 13.14
C VAL A 130 -1.46 -2.94 14.15
N TYR A 131 -2.79 -3.00 14.10
CA TYR A 131 -3.61 -3.85 14.94
C TYR A 131 -4.32 -4.87 14.06
N VAL A 132 -4.28 -6.14 14.47
CA VAL A 132 -5.02 -7.24 13.82
C VAL A 132 -6.00 -7.78 14.86
N ASP A 133 -7.28 -7.80 14.53
CA ASP A 133 -8.37 -8.17 15.46
C ASP A 133 -8.31 -7.41 16.79
N GLY A 134 -7.97 -6.12 16.74
CA GLY A 134 -7.84 -5.25 17.91
C GLY A 134 -6.57 -5.48 18.75
N LYS A 135 -5.73 -6.45 18.40
CA LYS A 135 -4.47 -6.73 19.09
C LYS A 135 -3.32 -6.02 18.38
N LEU A 136 -2.45 -5.36 19.15
CA LEU A 136 -1.23 -4.77 18.60
C LEU A 136 -0.41 -5.90 17.94
N PHE A 137 -0.13 -5.74 16.65
CA PHE A 137 0.55 -6.74 15.84
C PHE A 137 1.94 -6.26 15.42
N LEU A 138 2.04 -5.01 14.97
CA LEU A 138 3.29 -4.35 14.61
C LEU A 138 3.39 -3.00 15.30
N LYS A 139 4.57 -2.66 15.81
CA LYS A 139 4.88 -1.35 16.41
C LYS A 139 6.28 -0.90 15.98
N ASP A 140 6.39 0.35 15.53
CA ASP A 140 7.66 0.99 15.15
C ASP A 140 8.43 0.17 14.11
N GLY A 141 7.70 -0.44 13.16
CA GLY A 141 8.27 -1.29 12.13
C GLY A 141 8.61 -2.73 12.58
N GLU A 142 8.35 -3.10 13.84
CA GLU A 142 8.67 -4.42 14.40
C GLU A 142 7.43 -5.22 14.78
N PHE A 143 7.42 -6.52 14.45
CA PHE A 143 6.36 -7.43 14.87
C PHE A 143 6.43 -7.64 16.38
N THR A 144 5.29 -7.54 17.05
CA THR A 144 5.18 -7.66 18.51
C THR A 144 5.07 -9.09 18.99
N GLN A 145 4.64 -10.01 18.13
CA GLN A 145 4.63 -11.44 18.41
C GLN A 145 5.98 -12.03 17.98
N LYS A 146 6.61 -12.78 18.88
CA LYS A 146 7.77 -13.59 18.53
C LYS A 146 7.26 -14.87 17.88
N PHE A 147 7.50 -15.04 16.59
CA PHE A 147 7.41 -16.35 15.96
C PHE A 147 8.66 -17.11 16.40
N GLY A 148 8.47 -18.01 17.38
CA GLY A 148 9.51 -18.91 17.88
C GLY A 148 9.68 -20.13 16.98
#